data_AF-A0A948C6T7-F1
#
_entry.id   AF-A0A948C6T7-F1
#
_cell.length_a   1.000
_cell.length_b   1.000
_cell.length_c   1.000
_cell.angle_alpha   90.00
_cell.angle_beta   90.00
_cell.angle_gamma   90.00
#
_symmetry.space_group_name_H-M   'P 1'
#
loop_
_entity.id
_entity.type
_entity.pdbx_description
1 polymer ?
#
loop_
_entity_poly.entity_id
_entity_poly.type
_entity_poly.pdbx_seq_one_letter_code
_entity_poly.pdbx_strand_id
1 'polypeptide(L)' 'MTNTPTFDVEATVAQIKELTLAGSELVRITVDTEESAQAVPTIISKLRNMNIQVPVI' A
#
# COMPACT_ATOMS: atom_id res chain seq x y z
N MET A 1 1.64 -9.37 0.72
CA MET A 1 2.71 -8.52 0.16
C MET A 1 2.23 -8.07 -1.21
N THR A 2 2.46 -6.81 -1.59
CA THR A 2 2.17 -6.33 -2.94
C THR A 2 3.19 -6.82 -3.96
N ASN A 3 2.80 -6.84 -5.22
CA ASN A 3 3.69 -7.05 -6.37
C ASN A 3 3.60 -5.92 -7.40
N THR A 4 2.87 -4.85 -7.07
CA THR A 4 2.86 -3.60 -7.83
C THR A 4 4.14 -2.80 -7.58
N PRO A 5 4.59 -2.00 -8.55
CA PRO A 5 5.62 -0.99 -8.29
C PRO A 5 5.11 0.01 -7.26
N THR A 6 5.81 0.18 -6.13
CA THR A 6 5.33 1.04 -5.03
C THR A 6 5.18 2.50 -5.42
N PHE A 7 5.99 2.99 -6.38
CA PHE A 7 5.81 4.34 -6.94
C PHE A 7 4.48 4.51 -7.69
N ASP A 8 3.84 3.42 -8.14
CA ASP A 8 2.46 3.43 -8.65
C ASP A 8 1.47 3.37 -7.47
N VAL A 9 1.12 4.57 -7.01
CA VAL A 9 0.25 4.78 -5.84
C VAL A 9 -1.12 4.14 -6.03
N GLU A 10 -1.76 4.30 -7.19
CA GLU A 10 -3.12 3.80 -7.39
C GLU A 10 -3.14 2.27 -7.43
N ALA A 11 -2.22 1.66 -8.19
CA ALA A 11 -2.12 0.21 -8.28
C ALA A 11 -1.82 -0.40 -6.90
N THR A 12 -0.90 0.21 -6.16
CA THR A 12 -0.50 -0.28 -4.84
C THR A 12 -1.63 -0.14 -3.81
N VAL A 13 -2.36 0.98 -3.79
CA VAL A 13 -3.54 1.14 -2.92
C VAL A 13 -4.64 0.13 -3.26
N ALA A 14 -4.91 -0.09 -4.54
CA ALA A 14 -5.90 -1.06 -4.99
C ALA A 14 -5.55 -2.48 -4.52
N GLN A 15 -4.30 -2.90 -4.69
CA GLN A 15 -3.87 -4.22 -4.25
C GLN A 15 -3.84 -4.37 -2.72
N ILE A 16 -3.43 -3.34 -1.97
CA ILE A 16 -3.49 -3.37 -0.50
C ILE A 16 -4.94 -3.56 -0.03
N LYS A 17 -5.90 -2.87 -0.67
CA LYS A 17 -7.33 -3.03 -0.40
C LYS A 17 -7.80 -4.46 -0.68
N GLU A 18 -7.44 -5.03 -1.83
CA GLU A 18 -7.78 -6.42 -2.18
C GLU A 18 -7.24 -7.42 -1.16
N LEU A 19 -5.97 -7.30 -0.77
CA LEU A 19 -5.34 -8.15 0.24
C LEU A 19 -6.02 -8.00 1.60
N THR A 20 -6.37 -6.78 2.00
CA THR A 20 -7.10 -6.52 3.26
C THR A 20 -8.47 -7.18 3.25
N LEU A 21 -9.22 -7.05 2.15
CA LEU A 21 -10.54 -7.68 1.98
C LEU A 21 -10.46 -9.21 1.94
N ALA A 22 -9.35 -9.76 1.46
CA ALA A 22 -9.06 -11.19 1.51
C ALA A 22 -8.64 -11.70 2.91
N GLY A 23 -8.53 -10.81 3.91
CA GLY A 23 -8.22 -11.16 5.29
C GLY A 23 -6.76 -10.92 5.70
N SER A 24 -5.96 -10.21 4.91
CA SER A 24 -4.58 -9.87 5.29
C SER A 24 -4.59 -8.84 6.43
N GLU A 25 -4.14 -9.24 7.61
CA GLU A 25 -4.04 -8.37 8.79
C GLU A 25 -2.81 -7.44 8.75
N LEU A 26 -1.88 -7.71 7.85
CA LEU A 26 -0.66 -6.94 7.60
C LEU A 26 -0.34 -6.99 6.09
N VAL A 27 0.13 -5.90 5.50
CA VAL A 27 0.50 -5.89 4.07
C VAL A 27 1.90 -5.31 3.87
N ARG A 28 2.81 -6.14 3.36
CA ARG A 28 4.17 -5.72 2.99
C ARG A 28 4.23 -5.06 1.62
N ILE A 29 4.96 -3.96 1.47
CA ILE A 29 5.32 -3.31 0.20
C ILE A 29 6.85 -3.30 0.02
N THR A 30 7.33 -3.18 -1.22
CA THR A 30 8.77 -3.02 -1.47
C THR A 30 9.14 -1.54 -1.49
N VAL A 31 10.24 -1.14 -0.88
CA VAL A 31 10.80 0.22 -1.01
C VAL A 31 12.26 0.08 -1.44
N ASP A 32 12.47 0.12 -2.75
CA ASP A 32 13.76 -0.13 -3.42
C ASP A 32 14.35 1.10 -4.11
N THR A 33 13.51 2.10 -4.42
CA THR A 33 13.92 3.38 -5.01
C THR A 33 13.45 4.58 -4.19
N GLU A 34 14.01 5.76 -4.48
CA GLU A 34 13.60 7.00 -3.83
C GLU A 34 12.15 7.38 -4.19
N GLU A 35 11.72 7.13 -5.42
CA GLU A 35 10.34 7.36 -5.87
C GLU A 35 9.36 6.45 -5.10
N SER A 36 9.73 5.17 -4.91
CA SER A 36 8.96 4.24 -4.08
C SER A 36 8.85 4.75 -2.63
N ALA A 37 9.95 5.26 -2.06
CA ALA A 37 9.94 5.82 -0.70
C ALA A 37 9.05 7.07 -0.59
N GLN A 38 9.11 7.96 -1.57
CA GLN A 38 8.29 9.18 -1.63
C GLN A 38 6.80 8.89 -1.81
N ALA A 39 6.43 7.75 -2.41
CA ALA A 39 5.04 7.34 -2.60
C ALA A 39 4.37 6.84 -1.30
N VAL A 40 5.14 6.31 -0.33
CA VAL A 40 4.60 5.68 0.88
C VAL A 40 3.65 6.59 1.67
N PRO A 41 3.97 7.86 1.99
CA PRO A 41 3.04 8.73 2.73
C PRO A 41 1.69 8.92 2.01
N THR A 42 1.71 9.00 0.67
CA THR A 42 0.51 9.16 -0.16
C THR A 42 -0.34 7.89 -0.13
N ILE A 43 0.28 6.70 -0.25
CA ILE A 43 -0.40 5.40 -0.12
C ILE A 43 -1.10 5.29 1.23
N ILE A 44 -0.39 5.57 2.33
CA ILE A 44 -0.95 5.50 3.68
C ILE A 44 -2.12 6.48 3.85
N SER A 45 -1.99 7.71 3.33
CA SER A 45 -3.05 8.72 3.41
C SER A 45 -4.30 8.28 2.65
N LYS A 46 -4.15 7.70 1.46
CA LYS A 46 -5.29 7.17 0.68
C LYS A 46 -5.98 6.00 1.37
N LEU A 47 -5.24 5.06 1.93
CA LEU A 47 -5.80 3.94 2.69
C LEU A 47 -6.62 4.43 3.89
N ARG A 48 -6.08 5.39 4.65
CA ARG A 48 -6.80 6.01 5.79
C ARG A 48 -8.07 6.72 5.36
N ASN A 49 -8.04 7.45 4.24
CA ASN A 49 -9.25 8.10 3.69
C ASN A 49 -10.33 7.09 3.28
N MET A 50 -9.93 5.86 2.93
CA MET A 50 -10.85 4.75 2.64
C MET A 50 -11.23 3.95 3.90
N ASN A 51 -10.85 4.41 5.09
CA ASN A 51 -11.05 3.74 6.38
C ASN A 51 -10.37 2.35 6.46
N ILE A 52 -9.31 2.13 5.67
CA ILE A 52 -8.46 0.93 5.69
C ILE A 52 -7.29 1.20 6.63
N GLN A 53 -7.21 0.43 7.72
CA GLN A 53 -6.22 0.62 8.80
C GLN A 53 -5.19 -0.52 8.89
N VAL A 54 -5.07 -1.34 7.84
CA VAL A 54 -4.07 -2.42 7.80
C VAL A 54 -2.66 -1.85 7.97
N PRO A 55 -1.83 -2.39 8.87
CA PRO A 55 -0.44 -1.96 8.97
C PRO A 55 0.32 -2.34 7.70
N VAL A 56 1.04 -1.35 7.16
CA VAL A 56 1.90 -1.50 5.99
C VAL A 56 3.34 -1.62 6.46
N ILE A 57 4.04 -2.66 5.98
CA ILE A 57 5.43 -2.97 6.35
C ILE A 57 6.36 -3.01 5.14
#